data_AF-A0A345HT69-F1
#
_entry.id   AF-A0A345HT69-F1
#
_cell.length_a   1.000
_cell.length_b   1.000
_cell.length_c   1.000
_cell.angle_alpha   90.00
_cell.angle_beta   90.00
_cell.angle_gamma   90.00
#
_symmetry.space_group_name_H-M   'P 1'
#
loop_
_entity.id
_entity.type
_entity.pdbx_description
1 polymer ?
#
loop_
_entity_poly.entity_id
_entity_poly.type
_entity_poly.pdbx_seq_one_letter_code
_entity_poly.pdbx_strand_id
1 'polypeptide(L)'
;MGARVSLSRSPVEFSLLGPVSATRQGVRVELGAPKQRAVLAALLLRPGQVVSVDELIDQVWGESPPDAARKAVQVYVSRLRRALPEAPPRGQLPGYVIDVRPDQVDLHRFRAFVAASRGRAGADADELLRRAGDEWAAATPLAGLGDIPLVRVQGPPLLEERLSVTRRLIEAKLDMGRHAEVIGELLTVTGEHPHREDLHGLLMLALHRAGRTREAIDTYEAVRRRTRRELGAEPGSALRELCGRILRTPAPGTGSGRTEAGRTESGRTEADRTEGGRTARLSAGAAGEEVERIDDFVLVGRRLRAVAAEAREILAMHPSPRRVPVEDLDDYLLMLGERDTHWRTIVDRGSLADPAGVHYCARLHRAGDRHRVTDSPAQQLVIIDRAVAFVPTVPRAHRVGAFVIRQPGIVATLVDLYEQTWDRAVDLDRLVDIDEVTAGAGNGRYTHSE
;
A
#
# COMPACT_ATOMS: atom_id res chain seq x y z
N MET A 1 -44.03 -22.59 -37.72
CA MET A 1 -43.49 -21.25 -37.44
C MET A 1 -42.63 -21.36 -36.18
N GLY A 2 -41.33 -21.65 -36.35
CA GLY A 2 -40.44 -21.96 -35.24
C GLY A 2 -40.05 -20.70 -34.47
N ALA A 3 -40.51 -20.61 -33.22
CA ALA A 3 -40.00 -19.65 -32.26
C ALA A 3 -38.51 -19.94 -32.04
N ARG A 4 -37.65 -19.12 -32.65
CA ARG A 4 -36.23 -19.07 -32.30
C ARG A 4 -36.17 -18.60 -30.85
N VAL A 5 -35.95 -19.55 -29.94
CA VAL A 5 -35.37 -19.25 -28.63
C VAL A 5 -34.01 -18.64 -28.93
N SER A 6 -33.93 -17.30 -28.89
CA SER A 6 -32.66 -16.58 -28.89
C SER A 6 -31.91 -17.07 -27.65
N LEU A 7 -30.93 -17.95 -27.86
CA LEU A 7 -29.97 -18.37 -26.87
C LEU A 7 -29.48 -17.13 -26.13
N SER A 8 -29.76 -17.05 -24.83
CA SER A 8 -29.27 -16.01 -23.95
C SER A 8 -27.75 -15.94 -24.13
N ARG A 9 -27.27 -14.93 -24.85
CA ARG A 9 -25.84 -14.61 -24.89
C ARG A 9 -25.44 -14.40 -23.44
N SER A 10 -24.56 -15.24 -22.92
CA SER A 10 -24.05 -15.08 -21.56
C SER A 10 -23.53 -13.65 -21.40
N PRO A 11 -23.87 -12.97 -20.31
CA PRO A 11 -23.54 -11.56 -20.16
C PRO A 11 -22.03 -11.37 -20.20
N VAL A 12 -21.58 -10.33 -20.90
CA VAL A 12 -20.20 -9.84 -20.72
C VAL A 12 -20.13 -9.14 -19.39
N GLU A 13 -19.06 -9.43 -18.66
CA GLU A 13 -18.68 -8.74 -17.43
C GLU A 13 -17.55 -7.78 -17.73
N PHE A 14 -17.59 -6.59 -17.13
CA PHE A 14 -16.61 -5.55 -17.30
C PHE A 14 -15.94 -5.23 -15.97
N SER A 15 -14.63 -4.99 -16.04
CA SER A 15 -13.86 -4.54 -14.88
C SER A 15 -13.27 -3.16 -15.11
N LEU A 16 -13.54 -2.26 -14.17
CA LEU A 16 -12.98 -0.92 -14.03
C LEU A 16 -12.23 -0.74 -12.70
N LEU A 17 -12.49 -1.56 -11.69
CA LEU A 17 -11.83 -1.55 -10.37
C LEU A 17 -10.55 -2.40 -10.39
N GLY A 18 -9.73 -2.15 -11.40
CA GLY A 18 -8.53 -2.90 -11.73
C GLY A 18 -8.17 -2.69 -13.19
N PRO A 19 -7.50 -3.65 -13.85
CA PRO A 19 -7.22 -3.57 -15.28
C PRO A 19 -8.50 -3.47 -16.10
N VAL A 20 -8.62 -2.42 -16.94
CA VAL A 20 -9.79 -2.25 -17.80
C VAL A 20 -9.91 -3.44 -18.74
N SER A 21 -10.93 -4.25 -18.52
CA SER A 21 -11.09 -5.55 -19.18
C SER A 21 -12.56 -5.92 -19.33
N ALA A 22 -12.80 -6.87 -20.23
CA ALA A 22 -14.10 -7.50 -20.41
C ALA A 22 -13.91 -9.00 -20.51
N THR A 23 -14.85 -9.74 -19.94
CA THR A 23 -14.83 -11.20 -19.89
C THR A 23 -16.17 -11.72 -20.40
N ARG A 24 -16.13 -12.67 -21.34
CA ARG A 24 -17.31 -13.37 -21.86
C ARG A 24 -17.20 -14.84 -21.47
N GLN A 25 -18.10 -15.32 -20.63
CA GLN A 25 -18.09 -16.71 -20.14
C GLN A 25 -16.74 -17.11 -19.52
N GLY A 26 -16.15 -16.23 -18.71
CA GLY A 26 -14.83 -16.46 -18.12
C GLY A 26 -13.64 -16.24 -19.06
N VAL A 27 -13.86 -16.00 -20.36
CA VAL A 27 -12.80 -15.76 -21.35
C VAL A 27 -12.59 -14.27 -21.59
N ARG A 28 -11.35 -13.80 -21.49
CA ARG A 28 -10.99 -12.40 -21.73
C ARG A 28 -11.29 -12.00 -23.18
N VAL A 29 -11.92 -10.83 -23.33
CA VAL A 29 -12.18 -10.20 -24.64
C VAL A 29 -11.05 -9.24 -24.98
N GLU A 30 -10.55 -9.33 -26.22
CA GLU A 30 -9.53 -8.42 -26.74
C GLU A 30 -10.12 -7.04 -27.06
N LEU A 31 -9.99 -6.13 -26.09
CA LEU A 31 -10.51 -4.75 -26.19
C LEU A 31 -9.55 -3.78 -26.90
N GLY A 32 -8.37 -4.25 -27.32
CA GLY A 32 -7.40 -3.45 -28.06
C GLY A 32 -6.55 -2.51 -27.19
N ALA A 33 -6.02 -1.47 -27.83
CA ALA A 33 -5.03 -0.55 -27.27
C ALA A 33 -5.59 0.34 -26.14
N PRO A 34 -4.73 0.94 -25.29
CA PRO A 34 -5.17 1.75 -24.13
C PRO A 34 -6.20 2.83 -24.44
N LYS A 35 -6.02 3.62 -25.51
CA LYS A 35 -7.00 4.67 -25.90
C LYS A 35 -8.36 4.11 -26.32
N GLN A 36 -8.40 2.93 -26.95
CA GLN A 36 -9.66 2.24 -27.28
C GLN A 36 -10.36 1.74 -26.00
N ARG A 37 -9.60 1.18 -25.05
CA ARG A 37 -10.13 0.79 -23.73
C ARG A 37 -10.60 1.98 -22.90
N ALA A 38 -9.93 3.13 -23.01
CA ALA A 38 -10.33 4.36 -22.35
C ALA A 38 -11.70 4.86 -22.85
N VAL A 39 -11.97 4.82 -24.17
CA VAL A 39 -13.31 5.10 -24.71
C VAL A 39 -14.37 4.16 -24.12
N LEU A 40 -14.07 2.87 -24.01
CA LEU A 40 -15.01 1.92 -23.38
C LEU A 40 -15.24 2.26 -21.90
N ALA A 41 -14.17 2.51 -21.15
CA ALA A 41 -14.25 2.86 -19.72
C ALA A 41 -15.09 4.13 -19.49
N ALA A 42 -14.90 5.16 -20.32
CA ALA A 42 -15.70 6.39 -20.29
C ALA A 42 -17.21 6.13 -20.40
N LEU A 43 -17.61 5.20 -21.27
CA LEU A 43 -19.01 4.80 -21.44
C LEU A 43 -19.50 3.95 -20.26
N LEU A 44 -18.68 3.03 -19.76
CA LEU A 44 -19.04 2.13 -18.65
C LEU A 44 -19.11 2.83 -17.29
N LEU A 45 -18.47 3.99 -17.12
CA LEU A 45 -18.63 4.83 -15.93
C LEU A 45 -20.07 5.34 -15.76
N ARG A 46 -20.81 5.50 -16.87
CA ARG A 46 -22.22 5.97 -16.90
C ARG A 46 -23.05 5.14 -17.89
N PRO A 47 -23.32 3.85 -17.59
CA PRO A 47 -24.05 2.97 -18.48
C PRO A 47 -25.47 3.51 -18.72
N GLY A 48 -25.96 3.39 -19.95
CA GLY A 48 -27.25 3.92 -20.38
C GLY A 48 -27.29 5.44 -20.60
N GLN A 49 -26.19 6.17 -20.34
CA GLN A 49 -26.10 7.61 -20.58
C GLN A 49 -25.26 7.93 -21.81
N VAL A 50 -25.65 8.97 -22.54
CA VAL A 50 -24.91 9.46 -23.70
C VAL A 50 -23.68 10.22 -23.24
N VAL A 51 -22.50 9.82 -23.72
CA VAL A 51 -21.25 10.55 -23.59
C VAL A 51 -20.96 11.21 -24.93
N SER A 52 -20.80 12.54 -24.93
CA SER A 52 -20.56 13.29 -26.17
C SER A 52 -19.22 12.91 -26.80
N VAL A 53 -19.07 13.10 -28.12
CA VAL A 53 -17.77 12.87 -28.77
C VAL A 53 -16.69 13.78 -28.17
N ASP A 54 -17.04 15.01 -27.81
CA ASP A 54 -16.08 15.98 -27.28
C ASP A 54 -15.60 15.57 -25.90
N GLU A 55 -16.50 15.11 -25.03
CA GLU A 55 -16.12 14.56 -23.73
C GLU A 55 -15.26 13.29 -23.85
N LEU A 56 -15.54 12.42 -24.81
CA LEU A 56 -14.68 11.26 -25.09
C LEU A 56 -13.29 11.70 -25.56
N ILE A 57 -13.19 12.80 -26.30
CA ILE A 57 -11.91 13.35 -26.73
C ILE A 57 -11.14 13.89 -25.52
N ASP A 58 -11.79 14.72 -24.70
CA ASP A 58 -11.18 15.32 -23.50
C ASP A 58 -10.68 14.24 -22.53
N GLN A 59 -11.47 13.18 -22.32
CA GLN A 59 -11.08 12.09 -21.44
C GLN A 59 -9.92 11.24 -21.97
N VAL A 60 -9.74 11.15 -23.29
CA VAL A 60 -8.68 10.31 -23.90
C VAL A 60 -7.41 11.09 -24.22
N TRP A 61 -7.52 12.37 -24.57
CA TRP A 61 -6.40 13.20 -25.01
C TRP A 61 -6.23 14.51 -24.23
N GLY A 62 -7.27 15.01 -23.55
CA GLY A 62 -7.19 16.25 -22.78
C GLY A 62 -6.93 17.45 -23.69
N GLU A 63 -6.00 18.31 -23.29
CA GLU A 63 -5.68 19.56 -24.00
C GLU A 63 -4.90 19.36 -25.31
N SER A 64 -4.43 18.14 -25.60
CA SER A 64 -3.64 17.85 -26.80
C SER A 64 -4.28 16.76 -27.68
N PRO A 65 -5.51 16.99 -28.19
CA PRO A 65 -6.14 16.06 -29.13
C PRO A 65 -5.47 16.14 -30.51
N PRO A 66 -5.33 15.02 -31.24
CA PRO A 66 -4.92 15.05 -32.63
C PRO A 66 -6.01 15.67 -33.50
N ASP A 67 -5.66 16.27 -34.64
CA ASP A 67 -6.60 16.86 -35.59
C ASP A 67 -7.74 15.90 -36.00
N ALA A 68 -7.42 14.61 -36.06
CA ALA A 68 -8.36 13.54 -36.41
C ALA A 68 -9.03 12.87 -35.20
N ALA A 69 -9.08 13.49 -34.01
CA ALA A 69 -9.59 12.87 -32.78
C ALA A 69 -11.02 12.33 -32.91
N ARG A 70 -11.94 13.11 -33.52
CA ARG A 70 -13.32 12.65 -33.79
C ARG A 70 -13.35 11.37 -34.63
N LYS A 71 -12.52 11.30 -35.67
CA LYS A 71 -12.38 10.10 -36.53
C LYS A 71 -11.77 8.93 -35.75
N ALA A 72 -10.79 9.19 -34.88
CA ALA A 72 -10.21 8.16 -34.01
C ALA A 72 -11.26 7.55 -33.06
N VAL A 73 -12.12 8.37 -32.43
CA VAL A 73 -13.24 7.89 -31.59
C VAL A 73 -14.17 6.98 -32.40
N GLN A 74 -14.56 7.36 -33.61
CA GLN A 74 -15.39 6.52 -34.49
C GLN A 74 -14.73 5.17 -34.80
N VAL A 75 -13.42 5.16 -35.07
CA VAL A 75 -12.64 3.93 -35.30
C VAL A 75 -12.63 3.04 -34.05
N TYR A 76 -12.37 3.61 -32.87
CA TYR A 76 -12.38 2.88 -31.61
C TYR A 76 -13.75 2.28 -31.31
N VAL A 77 -14.83 3.05 -31.48
CA VAL A 77 -16.20 2.54 -31.32
C VAL A 77 -16.49 1.41 -32.30
N SER A 78 -16.10 1.54 -33.57
CA SER A 78 -16.27 0.49 -34.57
C SER A 78 -15.55 -0.80 -34.18
N ARG A 79 -14.32 -0.71 -33.66
CA ARG A 79 -13.56 -1.87 -33.16
C ARG A 79 -14.18 -2.48 -31.90
N LEU A 80 -14.65 -1.64 -30.96
CA LEU A 80 -15.36 -2.10 -29.76
C LEU A 80 -16.66 -2.84 -30.10
N ARG A 81 -17.44 -2.36 -31.09
CA ARG A 81 -18.64 -3.06 -31.59
C ARG A 81 -18.32 -4.46 -32.11
N ARG A 82 -17.18 -4.63 -32.77
CA ARG A 82 -16.73 -5.94 -33.27
C ARG A 82 -16.29 -6.85 -32.13
N ALA A 83 -15.61 -6.32 -31.12
CA ALA A 83 -15.14 -7.08 -29.97
C ALA A 83 -16.29 -7.48 -29.02
N LEU A 84 -17.30 -6.62 -28.88
CA LEU A 84 -18.42 -6.74 -27.94
C LEU A 84 -19.77 -6.80 -28.67
N PRO A 85 -20.07 -7.86 -29.45
CA PRO A 85 -21.29 -7.91 -30.23
C PRO A 85 -22.57 -8.00 -29.36
N GLU A 86 -22.46 -8.43 -28.11
CA GLU A 86 -23.54 -8.48 -27.10
C GLU A 86 -23.79 -7.16 -26.36
N ALA A 87 -22.78 -6.30 -26.27
CA ALA A 87 -22.88 -5.00 -25.61
C ALA A 87 -22.22 -3.89 -26.47
N PRO A 88 -22.64 -3.71 -27.72
CA PRO A 88 -21.98 -2.77 -28.62
C PRO A 88 -22.29 -1.33 -28.22
N PRO A 89 -21.28 -0.42 -28.16
CA PRO A 89 -21.55 1.01 -28.02
C PRO A 89 -22.43 1.51 -29.18
N ARG A 90 -23.55 2.16 -28.89
CA ARG A 90 -24.49 2.70 -29.88
C ARG A 90 -24.24 4.18 -30.12
N GLY A 91 -24.42 4.63 -31.35
CA GLY A 91 -24.39 6.05 -31.67
C GLY A 91 -25.72 6.68 -31.23
N GLN A 92 -25.65 7.75 -30.44
CA GLN A 92 -26.79 8.52 -30.00
C GLN A 92 -26.34 9.96 -29.84
N LEU A 93 -26.87 10.88 -30.64
CA LEU A 93 -26.43 12.27 -30.66
C LEU A 93 -26.48 12.88 -29.25
N PRO A 94 -25.47 13.66 -28.83
CA PRO A 94 -24.29 14.10 -29.60
C PRO A 94 -23.06 13.15 -29.53
N GLY A 95 -23.23 11.88 -29.14
CA GLY A 95 -22.10 10.94 -29.06
C GLY A 95 -22.48 9.47 -29.02
N TYR A 96 -22.07 8.78 -27.96
CA TYR A 96 -22.22 7.33 -27.83
C TYR A 96 -22.77 6.93 -26.47
N VAL A 97 -23.49 5.81 -26.44
CA VAL A 97 -24.01 5.18 -25.22
C VAL A 97 -23.65 3.70 -25.24
N ILE A 98 -23.36 3.12 -24.08
CA ILE A 98 -23.32 1.67 -23.91
C ILE A 98 -24.45 1.27 -22.97
N ASP A 99 -25.27 0.30 -23.39
CA ASP A 99 -26.41 -0.17 -22.62
C ASP A 99 -26.08 -1.56 -22.07
N VAL A 100 -25.66 -1.57 -20.82
CA VAL A 100 -25.32 -2.75 -20.05
C VAL A 100 -26.03 -2.63 -18.72
N ARG A 101 -26.44 -3.76 -18.16
CA ARG A 101 -27.00 -3.75 -16.80
C ARG A 101 -25.89 -3.33 -15.84
N PRO A 102 -26.20 -2.51 -14.81
CA PRO A 102 -25.20 -2.08 -13.84
C PRO A 102 -24.47 -3.25 -13.18
N ASP A 103 -25.15 -4.37 -12.93
CA ASP A 103 -24.56 -5.58 -12.36
C ASP A 103 -23.51 -6.27 -13.24
N GLN A 104 -23.36 -5.86 -14.50
CA GLN A 104 -22.31 -6.35 -15.39
C GLN A 104 -20.97 -5.63 -15.20
N VAL A 105 -20.93 -4.52 -14.45
CA VAL A 105 -19.71 -3.73 -14.22
C VAL A 105 -19.37 -3.77 -12.73
N ASP A 106 -18.15 -4.19 -12.39
CA ASP A 106 -17.66 -4.27 -11.01
C ASP A 106 -17.87 -2.98 -10.20
N LEU A 107 -17.62 -1.81 -10.81
CA LEU A 107 -17.82 -0.50 -10.20
C LEU A 107 -19.25 -0.29 -9.70
N HIS A 108 -20.24 -0.70 -10.49
CA HIS A 108 -21.64 -0.48 -10.15
C HIS A 108 -22.15 -1.55 -9.18
N ARG A 109 -21.62 -2.77 -9.22
CA ARG A 109 -21.84 -3.77 -8.15
C ARG A 109 -21.25 -3.31 -6.82
N PHE A 110 -20.02 -2.81 -6.82
CA PHE A 110 -19.36 -2.18 -5.69
C PHE A 110 -20.26 -1.09 -5.08
N ARG A 111 -20.70 -0.12 -5.90
CA ARG A 111 -21.58 0.96 -5.43
C ARG A 111 -22.93 0.47 -4.92
N ALA A 112 -23.48 -0.60 -5.50
CA ALA A 112 -24.72 -1.21 -5.03
C ALA A 112 -24.56 -1.81 -3.62
N PHE A 113 -23.47 -2.54 -3.35
CA PHE A 113 -23.17 -3.06 -2.01
C PHE A 113 -22.91 -1.93 -1.00
N VAL A 114 -22.20 -0.87 -1.41
CA VAL A 114 -21.97 0.32 -0.58
C VAL A 114 -23.27 1.04 -0.24
N ALA A 115 -24.21 1.10 -1.18
CA ALA A 115 -25.53 1.67 -0.94
C ALA A 115 -26.38 0.77 -0.02
N ALA A 116 -26.37 -0.55 -0.24
CA ALA A 116 -27.13 -1.51 0.55
C ALA A 116 -26.68 -1.58 2.02
N SER A 117 -25.40 -1.30 2.28
CA SER A 117 -24.85 -1.23 3.65
C SER A 117 -25.22 0.05 4.40
N ARG A 118 -25.82 1.06 3.75
CA ARG A 118 -26.23 2.30 4.43
C ARG A 118 -27.35 1.99 5.43
N GLY A 119 -27.22 2.47 6.66
CA GLY A 119 -28.17 2.20 7.75
C GLY A 119 -28.06 0.80 8.35
N ARG A 120 -27.07 0.01 7.96
CA ARG A 120 -26.71 -1.27 8.60
C ARG A 120 -25.58 -1.07 9.59
N ALA A 121 -25.45 -1.99 10.56
CA ALA A 121 -24.38 -2.00 11.55
C ALA A 121 -23.93 -3.44 11.86
N GLY A 122 -22.77 -3.59 12.51
CA GLY A 122 -22.24 -4.90 12.90
C GLY A 122 -22.07 -5.85 11.72
N ALA A 123 -22.51 -7.10 11.87
CA ALA A 123 -22.31 -8.18 10.91
C ALA A 123 -22.95 -7.89 9.52
N ASP A 124 -24.16 -7.31 9.50
CA ASP A 124 -24.85 -6.95 8.25
C ASP A 124 -24.05 -5.93 7.43
N ALA A 125 -23.46 -4.94 8.09
CA ALA A 125 -22.63 -3.94 7.43
C ALA A 125 -21.31 -4.54 6.96
N ASP A 126 -20.65 -5.33 7.81
CA ASP A 126 -19.39 -6.01 7.49
C ASP A 126 -19.52 -6.91 6.25
N GLU A 127 -20.56 -7.73 6.18
CA GLU A 127 -20.76 -8.63 5.03
C GLU A 127 -20.91 -7.85 3.71
N LEU A 128 -21.76 -6.83 3.68
CA LEU A 128 -22.01 -6.03 2.49
C LEU A 128 -20.75 -5.24 2.07
N LEU A 129 -20.03 -4.67 3.03
CA LEU A 129 -18.80 -3.91 2.76
C LEU A 129 -17.66 -4.83 2.30
N ARG A 130 -17.57 -6.06 2.81
CA ARG A 130 -16.62 -7.06 2.34
C ARG A 130 -16.92 -7.47 0.90
N ARG A 131 -18.18 -7.73 0.57
CA ARG A 131 -18.61 -7.99 -0.82
C ARG A 131 -18.31 -6.82 -1.75
N ALA A 132 -18.44 -5.57 -1.27
CA ALA A 132 -17.99 -4.41 -2.02
C ALA A 132 -16.47 -4.45 -2.25
N GLY A 133 -15.69 -4.71 -1.20
CA GLY A 133 -14.23 -4.85 -1.30
C GLY A 133 -13.80 -5.93 -2.30
N ASP A 134 -14.50 -7.06 -2.35
CA ASP A 134 -14.22 -8.19 -3.26
C ASP A 134 -14.37 -7.82 -4.76
N GLU A 135 -15.08 -6.73 -5.10
CA GLU A 135 -15.19 -6.24 -6.49
C GLU A 135 -13.90 -5.57 -6.98
N TRP A 136 -12.98 -5.20 -6.09
CA TRP A 136 -11.69 -4.60 -6.46
C TRP A 136 -10.69 -5.69 -6.85
N ALA A 137 -10.50 -5.89 -8.16
CA ALA A 137 -9.55 -6.87 -8.69
C ALA A 137 -8.07 -6.46 -8.49
N ALA A 138 -7.79 -5.16 -8.32
CA ALA A 138 -6.46 -4.64 -8.04
C ALA A 138 -6.52 -3.33 -7.26
N ALA A 139 -5.37 -2.89 -6.72
CA ALA A 139 -5.32 -1.67 -5.93
C ALA A 139 -5.58 -0.38 -6.73
N THR A 140 -5.27 -0.39 -8.02
CA THR A 140 -5.37 0.76 -8.92
C THR A 140 -6.58 0.61 -9.86
N PRO A 141 -7.57 1.51 -9.80
CA PRO A 141 -8.68 1.49 -10.74
C PRO A 141 -8.22 1.94 -12.13
N LEU A 142 -8.95 1.52 -13.17
CA LEU A 142 -8.67 1.86 -14.56
C LEU A 142 -7.22 1.51 -15.00
N ALA A 143 -6.65 0.46 -14.40
CA ALA A 143 -5.28 0.06 -14.67
C ALA A 143 -5.12 -0.42 -16.13
N GLY A 144 -3.88 -0.36 -16.63
CA GLY A 144 -3.56 -0.72 -18.01
C GLY A 144 -4.00 0.30 -19.06
N LEU A 145 -4.53 1.46 -18.67
CA LEU A 145 -4.78 2.59 -19.59
C LEU A 145 -3.55 3.50 -19.75
N GLY A 146 -2.56 3.42 -18.86
CA GLY A 146 -1.43 4.36 -18.82
C GLY A 146 -1.84 5.72 -18.26
N ASP A 147 -1.00 6.74 -18.47
CA ASP A 147 -1.28 8.11 -18.04
C ASP A 147 -2.16 8.84 -19.06
N ILE A 148 -3.47 8.59 -18.98
CA ILE A 148 -4.50 9.18 -19.82
C ILE A 148 -5.39 10.10 -18.94
N PRO A 149 -5.89 11.24 -19.44
CA PRO A 149 -6.73 12.17 -18.67
C PRO A 149 -7.87 11.51 -17.89
N LEU A 150 -8.56 10.53 -18.48
CA LEU A 150 -9.61 9.75 -17.82
C LEU A 150 -9.14 9.16 -16.48
N VAL A 151 -7.93 8.58 -16.43
CA VAL A 151 -7.38 7.96 -15.22
C VAL A 151 -7.08 9.03 -14.18
N ARG A 152 -6.52 10.17 -14.58
CA ARG A 152 -6.21 11.28 -13.66
C ARG A 152 -7.46 11.90 -13.04
N VAL A 153 -8.55 11.99 -13.80
CA VAL A 153 -9.81 12.58 -13.33
C VAL A 153 -10.66 11.59 -12.54
N GLN A 154 -10.78 10.35 -13.01
CA GLN A 154 -11.70 9.36 -12.44
C GLN A 154 -11.03 8.42 -11.42
N GLY A 155 -9.71 8.27 -11.46
CA GLY A 155 -8.95 7.43 -10.54
C GLY A 155 -9.03 7.90 -9.08
N PRO A 156 -8.70 9.16 -8.76
CA PRO A 156 -8.70 9.64 -7.37
C PRO A 156 -10.06 9.52 -6.67
N PRO A 157 -11.21 9.92 -7.27
CA PRO A 157 -12.51 9.70 -6.64
C PRO A 157 -12.82 8.23 -6.35
N LEU A 158 -12.43 7.31 -7.24
CA LEU A 158 -12.62 5.87 -7.02
C LEU A 158 -11.76 5.34 -5.87
N LEU A 159 -10.53 5.83 -5.73
CA LEU A 159 -9.67 5.49 -4.60
C LEU A 159 -10.23 6.03 -3.28
N GLU A 160 -10.82 7.22 -3.27
CA GLU A 160 -11.55 7.74 -2.10
C GLU A 160 -12.78 6.90 -1.76
N GLU A 161 -13.55 6.44 -2.76
CA GLU A 161 -14.66 5.51 -2.53
C GLU A 161 -14.16 4.19 -1.90
N ARG A 162 -13.03 3.65 -2.38
CA ARG A 162 -12.40 2.46 -1.79
C ARG A 162 -12.01 2.69 -0.34
N LEU A 163 -11.31 3.79 -0.06
CA LEU A 163 -10.84 4.13 1.27
C LEU A 163 -12.00 4.30 2.25
N SER A 164 -13.10 4.92 1.79
CA SER A 164 -14.33 5.05 2.56
C SER A 164 -14.95 3.68 2.94
N VAL A 165 -14.92 2.70 2.03
CA VAL A 165 -15.38 1.33 2.31
C VAL A 165 -14.46 0.64 3.31
N THR A 166 -13.14 0.72 3.13
CA THR A 166 -12.16 0.19 4.08
C THR A 166 -12.38 0.76 5.47
N ARG A 167 -12.57 2.09 5.59
CA ARG A 167 -12.87 2.75 6.85
C ARG A 167 -14.14 2.20 7.50
N ARG A 168 -15.24 2.11 6.76
CA ARG A 168 -16.52 1.59 7.28
C ARG A 168 -16.44 0.12 7.69
N LEU A 169 -15.65 -0.69 6.99
CA LEU A 169 -15.40 -2.09 7.33
C LEU A 169 -14.65 -2.18 8.68
N ILE A 170 -13.64 -1.34 8.86
CA ILE A 170 -12.90 -1.23 10.12
C ILE A 170 -13.82 -0.79 11.26
N GLU A 171 -14.64 0.24 11.04
CA GLU A 171 -15.63 0.72 12.02
C GLU A 171 -16.59 -0.42 12.43
N ALA A 172 -17.15 -1.15 11.46
CA ALA A 172 -18.03 -2.28 11.72
C ALA A 172 -17.33 -3.38 12.55
N LYS A 173 -16.08 -3.73 12.23
CA LYS A 173 -15.28 -4.69 13.01
C LYS A 173 -14.98 -4.20 14.42
N LEU A 174 -14.70 -2.90 14.59
CA LEU A 174 -14.51 -2.29 15.90
C LEU A 174 -15.78 -2.34 16.74
N ASP A 175 -16.96 -2.12 16.15
CA ASP A 175 -18.24 -2.23 16.85
C ASP A 175 -18.56 -3.67 17.26
N MET A 176 -18.10 -4.66 16.47
CA MET A 176 -18.21 -6.08 16.80
C MET A 176 -17.19 -6.58 17.82
N GLY A 177 -16.34 -5.72 18.39
CA GLY A 177 -15.32 -6.12 19.35
C GLY A 177 -14.04 -6.71 18.73
N ARG A 178 -13.93 -6.73 17.40
CA ARG A 178 -12.84 -7.39 16.65
C ARG A 178 -11.63 -6.45 16.49
N HIS A 179 -11.19 -5.87 17.61
CA HIS A 179 -10.21 -4.78 17.61
C HIS A 179 -8.82 -5.20 17.14
N ALA A 180 -8.35 -6.37 17.56
CA ALA A 180 -7.03 -6.86 17.17
C ALA A 180 -6.92 -7.16 15.67
N GLU A 181 -8.03 -7.62 15.06
CA GLU A 181 -8.08 -8.03 13.65
C GLU A 181 -7.87 -6.85 12.69
N VAL A 182 -8.26 -5.64 13.08
CA VAL A 182 -8.14 -4.44 12.22
C VAL A 182 -6.81 -3.71 12.33
N ILE A 183 -5.97 -4.03 13.33
CA ILE A 183 -4.72 -3.28 13.58
C ILE A 183 -3.75 -3.41 12.40
N GLY A 184 -3.62 -4.60 11.82
CA GLY A 184 -2.73 -4.82 10.67
C GLY A 184 -3.14 -3.96 9.46
N GLU A 185 -4.41 -4.05 9.08
CA GLU A 185 -5.00 -3.27 7.98
C GLU A 185 -4.90 -1.76 8.22
N LEU A 186 -5.16 -1.31 9.46
CA LEU A 186 -5.04 0.10 9.86
C LEU A 186 -3.60 0.61 9.79
N LEU A 187 -2.60 -0.20 10.15
CA LEU A 187 -1.19 0.18 9.99
C LEU A 187 -0.80 0.35 8.52
N THR A 188 -1.30 -0.51 7.63
CA THR A 188 -1.08 -0.39 6.19
C THR A 188 -1.72 0.89 5.65
N VAL A 189 -3.01 1.11 5.91
CA VAL A 189 -3.75 2.24 5.33
C VAL A 189 -3.28 3.60 5.89
N THR A 190 -2.86 3.65 7.15
CA THR A 190 -2.27 4.87 7.73
C THR A 190 -0.86 5.16 7.23
N GLY A 191 -0.11 4.12 6.84
CA GLY A 191 1.17 4.29 6.14
C GLY A 191 0.99 4.83 4.72
N GLU A 192 -0.04 4.39 4.00
CA GLU A 192 -0.38 4.87 2.65
C GLU A 192 -1.02 6.28 2.67
N HIS A 193 -1.76 6.60 3.72
CA HIS A 193 -2.48 7.86 3.87
C HIS A 193 -2.11 8.58 5.17
N PRO A 194 -0.85 9.00 5.33
CA PRO A 194 -0.35 9.46 6.62
C PRO A 194 -0.93 10.80 7.09
N HIS A 195 -1.52 11.60 6.20
CA HIS A 195 -2.21 12.85 6.55
C HIS A 195 -3.70 12.65 6.91
N ARG A 196 -4.23 11.43 6.85
CA ARG A 196 -5.62 11.12 7.19
C ARG A 196 -5.78 10.87 8.69
N GLU A 197 -6.02 11.94 9.44
CA GLU A 197 -6.19 11.86 10.89
C GLU A 197 -7.34 10.96 11.34
N ASP A 198 -8.39 10.81 10.54
CA ASP A 198 -9.52 9.90 10.83
C ASP A 198 -9.07 8.43 10.88
N LEU A 199 -8.20 8.01 9.95
CA LEU A 199 -7.63 6.66 9.94
C LEU A 199 -6.70 6.42 11.14
N HIS A 200 -5.88 7.42 11.50
CA HIS A 200 -5.05 7.37 12.70
C HIS A 200 -5.90 7.28 13.96
N GLY A 201 -7.03 7.99 14.01
CA GLY A 201 -7.99 7.88 15.11
C GLY A 201 -8.55 6.46 15.28
N LEU A 202 -8.88 5.77 14.18
CA LEU A 202 -9.32 4.38 14.22
C LEU A 202 -8.19 3.44 14.69
N LEU A 203 -6.94 3.66 14.25
CA LEU A 203 -5.78 2.91 14.73
C LEU A 203 -5.57 3.09 16.24
N MET A 204 -5.61 4.33 16.73
CA MET A 204 -5.52 4.64 18.16
C MET A 204 -6.62 3.92 18.96
N LEU A 205 -7.85 3.95 18.45
CA LEU A 205 -8.98 3.28 19.11
C LEU A 205 -8.82 1.76 19.13
N ALA A 206 -8.41 1.16 18.01
CA ALA A 206 -8.17 -0.27 17.90
C ALA A 206 -7.06 -0.74 18.86
N LEU A 207 -5.93 -0.03 18.88
CA LEU A 207 -4.80 -0.30 19.78
C LEU A 207 -5.21 -0.19 21.25
N HIS A 208 -5.90 0.90 21.63
CA HIS A 208 -6.35 1.09 23.01
C HIS A 208 -7.33 -0.01 23.47
N ARG A 209 -8.33 -0.33 22.64
CA ARG A 209 -9.31 -1.38 22.95
C ARG A 209 -8.71 -2.79 22.97
N ALA A 210 -7.58 -3.00 22.28
CA ALA A 210 -6.79 -4.22 22.34
C ALA A 210 -5.76 -4.24 23.51
N GLY A 211 -5.82 -3.28 24.44
CA GLY A 211 -4.90 -3.19 25.59
C GLY A 211 -3.53 -2.59 25.29
N ARG A 212 -3.29 -2.15 24.04
CA ARG A 212 -2.03 -1.57 23.56
C ARG A 212 -2.04 -0.04 23.64
N THR A 213 -2.47 0.50 24.79
CA THR A 213 -2.66 1.94 25.00
C THR A 213 -1.38 2.75 24.75
N ARG A 214 -0.21 2.23 25.14
CA ARG A 214 1.06 2.93 24.89
C ARG A 214 1.29 3.18 23.39
N GLU A 215 1.06 2.17 22.57
CA GLU A 215 1.20 2.28 21.12
C GLU A 215 0.16 3.24 20.52
N ALA A 216 -1.06 3.28 21.06
CA ALA A 216 -2.07 4.27 20.65
C ALA A 216 -1.59 5.72 20.89
N ILE A 217 -0.95 5.99 22.04
CA ILE A 217 -0.39 7.30 22.34
C ILE A 217 0.83 7.60 21.45
N ASP A 218 1.67 6.60 21.18
CA ASP A 218 2.81 6.75 20.27
C ASP A 218 2.36 7.08 18.84
N THR A 219 1.24 6.52 18.36
CA THR A 219 0.60 6.89 17.09
C THR A 219 0.21 8.37 17.08
N TYR A 220 -0.46 8.87 18.12
CA TYR A 220 -0.83 10.30 18.21
C TYR A 220 0.41 11.21 18.17
N GLU A 221 1.44 10.89 18.94
CA GLU A 221 2.66 11.71 18.98
C GLU A 221 3.41 11.67 17.64
N ALA A 222 3.37 10.55 16.91
CA ALA A 222 3.91 10.48 15.55
C ALA A 222 3.16 11.41 14.58
N VAL A 223 1.82 11.36 14.58
CA VAL A 223 0.98 12.25 13.76
C VAL A 223 1.24 13.71 14.14
N ARG A 224 1.28 14.04 15.43
CA ARG A 224 1.54 15.39 15.91
C ARG A 224 2.89 15.93 15.46
N ARG A 225 3.96 15.13 15.60
CA ARG A 225 5.29 15.53 15.11
C ARG A 225 5.29 15.77 13.60
N ARG A 226 4.62 14.91 12.84
CA ARG A 226 4.47 15.03 11.38
C ARG A 226 3.73 16.32 11.01
N THR A 227 2.50 16.51 11.50
CA THR A 227 1.67 17.70 11.21
C THR A 227 2.40 18.99 11.56
N ARG A 228 3.12 19.02 12.68
CA ARG A 228 3.90 20.19 13.09
C ARG A 228 5.08 20.46 12.17
N ARG A 229 5.80 19.43 11.73
CA ARG A 229 6.95 19.57 10.82
C ARG A 229 6.53 19.99 9.42
N GLU A 230 5.49 19.36 8.87
CA GLU A 230 5.07 19.53 7.48
C GLU A 230 4.14 20.73 7.27
N LEU A 231 3.25 21.00 8.23
CA LEU A 231 2.20 22.00 8.10
C LEU A 231 2.31 23.15 9.12
N GLY A 232 3.24 23.07 10.08
CA GLY A 232 3.35 24.06 11.17
C GLY A 232 2.14 24.11 12.10
N ALA A 233 1.28 23.08 12.05
CA ALA A 233 0.00 23.03 12.74
C ALA A 233 -0.04 21.91 13.81
N GLU A 234 -1.02 21.98 14.70
CA GLU A 234 -1.34 20.89 15.62
C GLU A 234 -2.41 19.97 15.01
N PRO A 235 -2.53 18.70 15.44
CA PRO A 235 -3.58 17.81 14.99
C PRO A 235 -4.99 18.36 15.23
N GLY A 236 -5.93 17.93 14.39
CA GLY A 236 -7.34 18.27 14.48
C GLY A 236 -7.95 17.98 15.85
N SER A 237 -9.01 18.72 16.21
CA SER A 237 -9.67 18.59 17.53
C SER A 237 -10.16 17.17 17.81
N ALA A 238 -10.71 16.48 16.82
CA ALA A 238 -11.21 15.12 16.96
C ALA A 238 -10.12 14.14 17.44
N LEU A 239 -8.92 14.23 16.87
CA LEU A 239 -7.79 13.36 17.25
C LEU A 239 -7.24 13.73 18.63
N ARG A 240 -7.15 15.04 18.94
CA ARG A 240 -6.74 15.53 20.27
C ARG A 240 -7.71 15.09 21.36
N GLU A 241 -9.01 15.19 21.11
CA GLU A 241 -10.05 14.73 22.02
C GLU A 241 -10.00 13.22 22.25
N LEU A 242 -9.77 12.44 21.19
CA LEU A 242 -9.58 10.99 21.30
C LEU A 242 -8.37 10.66 22.18
N CYS A 243 -7.23 11.30 21.95
CA CYS A 243 -6.04 11.14 22.79
C CYS A 243 -6.37 11.45 24.27
N GLY A 244 -7.05 12.57 24.52
CA GLY A 244 -7.51 12.93 25.86
C GLY A 244 -8.46 11.91 26.50
N ARG A 245 -9.37 11.31 25.73
CA ARG A 245 -10.25 10.21 26.21
C ARG A 245 -9.45 8.96 26.56
N ILE A 246 -8.50 8.56 25.70
CA ILE A 246 -7.64 7.39 25.92
C ILE A 246 -6.82 7.56 27.20
N LEU A 247 -6.23 8.74 27.43
CA LEU A 247 -5.44 9.02 28.63
C LEU A 247 -6.26 9.01 29.93
N ARG A 248 -7.55 9.36 29.86
CA ARG A 248 -8.46 9.34 31.03
C ARG A 248 -9.11 7.97 31.27
N THR A 249 -9.07 7.08 30.29
CA THR A 249 -9.71 5.76 30.38
C THR A 249 -8.66 4.73 30.80
N PRO A 250 -8.78 4.10 31.98
CA PRO A 250 -7.89 3.02 32.35
C PRO A 250 -7.99 1.89 31.31
N ALA A 251 -6.85 1.28 30.98
CA ALA A 251 -6.79 0.25 29.94
C ALA A 251 -7.84 -0.85 30.23
N PRO A 252 -8.65 -1.27 29.25
CA PRO A 252 -9.56 -2.38 29.44
C PRO A 252 -8.74 -3.64 29.77
N GLY A 253 -8.76 -4.06 31.03
CA GLY A 253 -7.96 -5.17 31.54
C GLY A 253 -7.39 -5.06 32.96
N THR A 254 -7.54 -3.94 33.67
CA THR A 254 -7.05 -3.80 35.06
C THR A 254 -8.14 -3.60 36.12
N GLY A 255 -9.35 -4.11 35.86
CA GLY A 255 -10.48 -4.09 36.78
C GLY A 255 -10.65 -5.37 37.61
N SER A 256 -10.02 -5.41 38.79
CA SER A 256 -10.53 -6.00 40.04
C SER A 256 -11.16 -7.40 40.05
N GLY A 257 -10.33 -8.42 40.35
CA GLY A 257 -10.75 -9.65 41.04
C GLY A 257 -10.80 -9.47 42.57
N ARG A 258 -11.39 -8.39 43.09
CA ARG A 258 -11.76 -8.31 44.53
C ARG A 258 -13.24 -8.56 44.66
N THR A 259 -13.59 -9.84 44.75
CA THR A 259 -14.77 -10.27 45.48
C THR A 259 -14.31 -10.71 46.87
N GLU A 260 -14.81 -10.01 47.88
CA GLU A 260 -14.66 -10.37 49.28
C GLU A 260 -15.22 -11.77 49.55
N ALA A 261 -14.44 -12.65 50.17
CA ALA A 261 -14.93 -13.72 51.03
C ALA A 261 -13.80 -14.27 51.92
N GLY A 262 -14.00 -14.21 53.24
CA GLY A 262 -13.45 -15.20 54.18
C GLY A 262 -12.16 -14.84 54.91
N ARG A 263 -12.29 -14.12 56.03
CA ARG A 263 -11.36 -14.26 57.16
C ARG A 263 -11.54 -15.64 57.78
N THR A 264 -10.45 -16.39 57.94
CA THR A 264 -10.21 -17.24 59.12
C THR A 264 -8.70 -17.45 59.28
N GLU A 265 -8.25 -17.26 60.51
CA GLU A 265 -6.88 -17.27 60.97
C GLU A 265 -6.27 -18.68 61.05
N SER A 266 -4.94 -18.69 60.99
CA SER A 266 -4.03 -19.36 61.94
C SER A 266 -3.17 -20.50 61.39
N GLY A 267 -1.85 -20.36 61.59
CA GLY A 267 -0.88 -21.44 61.45
C GLY A 267 0.52 -21.00 60.98
N ARG A 268 1.30 -20.40 61.90
CA ARG A 268 2.75 -20.15 61.77
C ARG A 268 3.53 -21.42 61.40
N THR A 269 4.64 -21.30 60.67
CA THR A 269 6.03 -21.56 61.15
C THR A 269 7.06 -21.11 60.11
N GLU A 270 8.14 -20.49 60.61
CA GLU A 270 9.29 -19.89 59.93
C GLU A 270 10.25 -20.87 59.21
N ALA A 271 10.89 -20.39 58.14
CA ALA A 271 12.35 -20.44 57.87
C ALA A 271 12.60 -19.77 56.49
N ASP A 272 13.11 -18.53 56.45
CA ASP A 272 14.52 -18.14 56.35
C ASP A 272 15.08 -18.11 54.91
N ARG A 273 15.69 -16.96 54.59
CA ARG A 273 16.63 -16.61 53.49
C ARG A 273 16.15 -16.16 52.09
N THR A 274 16.27 -14.83 51.93
CA THR A 274 17.18 -14.12 51.00
C THR A 274 16.77 -13.89 49.53
N GLU A 275 16.66 -12.58 49.23
CA GLU A 275 16.93 -11.85 47.97
C GLU A 275 16.15 -12.13 46.68
N GLY A 276 15.78 -11.00 46.04
CA GLY A 276 15.89 -10.85 44.60
C GLY A 276 14.57 -10.59 43.89
N GLY A 277 14.26 -9.31 43.68
CA GLY A 277 13.19 -8.89 42.80
C GLY A 277 13.31 -9.53 41.41
N ARG A 278 12.19 -10.07 40.91
CA ARG A 278 12.06 -10.52 39.52
C ARG A 278 10.88 -9.81 38.88
N THR A 279 11.24 -8.81 38.09
CA THR A 279 10.57 -8.47 36.84
C THR A 279 10.31 -9.75 36.05
N ALA A 280 9.05 -9.98 35.66
CA ALA A 280 8.66 -11.04 34.75
C ALA A 280 9.25 -10.74 33.36
N ARG A 281 10.47 -11.21 33.13
CA ARG A 281 11.03 -11.45 31.80
C ARG A 281 10.19 -12.54 31.15
N LEU A 282 9.46 -12.18 30.10
CA LEU A 282 8.94 -13.13 29.14
C LEU A 282 10.13 -13.90 28.56
N SER A 283 10.25 -15.16 28.94
CA SER A 283 11.20 -16.11 28.40
C SER A 283 10.86 -16.41 26.95
N ALA A 284 11.89 -16.32 26.12
CA ALA A 284 11.93 -16.85 24.76
C ALA A 284 11.67 -18.36 24.74
N GLY A 285 11.02 -18.82 23.66
CA GLY A 285 11.31 -20.13 23.05
C GLY A 285 10.11 -21.01 22.71
N ALA A 286 9.88 -21.16 21.39
CA ALA A 286 9.44 -22.35 20.64
C ALA A 286 8.16 -22.10 19.81
N ALA A 287 8.12 -22.18 18.47
CA ALA A 287 9.09 -22.63 17.48
C ALA A 287 8.92 -21.75 16.22
N GLY A 288 9.90 -20.88 15.95
CA GLY A 288 9.85 -19.95 14.82
C GLY A 288 10.30 -20.67 13.56
N GLU A 289 9.51 -20.58 12.49
CA GLU A 289 9.95 -21.03 11.18
C GLU A 289 11.32 -20.39 10.85
N GLU A 290 12.29 -21.24 10.47
CA GLU A 290 13.63 -20.78 10.05
C GLU A 290 13.57 -19.94 8.75
N VAL A 291 12.46 -20.05 8.03
CA VAL A 291 12.07 -19.25 6.88
C VAL A 291 10.61 -18.85 7.04
N GLU A 292 10.35 -17.57 7.31
CA GLU A 292 9.02 -17.00 7.45
C GLU A 292 8.63 -16.30 6.14
N ARG A 293 7.44 -16.59 5.60
CA ARG A 293 6.92 -15.87 4.42
C ARG A 293 5.97 -14.76 4.88
N ILE A 294 6.27 -13.53 4.52
CA ILE A 294 5.39 -12.37 4.73
C ILE A 294 4.91 -11.90 3.36
N ASP A 295 3.62 -11.99 3.07
CA ASP A 295 3.06 -11.53 1.78
C ASP A 295 2.81 -10.00 1.73
N ASP A 296 2.65 -9.38 2.90
CA ASP A 296 2.38 -7.94 3.05
C ASP A 296 3.68 -7.11 3.07
N PHE A 297 3.86 -6.24 2.08
CA PHE A 297 5.04 -5.39 1.94
C PHE A 297 5.23 -4.40 3.11
N VAL A 298 4.16 -3.89 3.70
CA VAL A 298 4.24 -2.96 4.85
C VAL A 298 4.71 -3.72 6.08
N LEU A 299 4.22 -4.93 6.29
CA LEU A 299 4.69 -5.80 7.37
C LEU A 299 6.17 -6.17 7.18
N VAL A 300 6.62 -6.42 5.96
CA VAL A 300 8.05 -6.58 5.64
C VAL A 300 8.82 -5.33 6.07
N GLY A 301 8.37 -4.13 5.69
CA GLY A 301 9.02 -2.87 6.06
C GLY A 301 9.08 -2.64 7.58
N ARG A 302 7.99 -2.93 8.31
CA ARG A 302 7.96 -2.86 9.78
C ARG A 302 8.93 -3.86 10.42
N ARG A 303 8.94 -5.10 9.92
CA ARG A 303 9.81 -6.17 10.45
C ARG A 303 11.27 -5.85 10.18
N LEU A 304 11.60 -5.37 8.98
CA LEU A 304 12.93 -4.91 8.62
C LEU A 304 13.39 -3.79 9.54
N ARG A 305 12.58 -2.73 9.73
CA ARG A 305 12.92 -1.62 10.65
C ARG A 305 13.10 -2.09 12.09
N ALA A 306 12.25 -2.99 12.58
CA ALA A 306 12.35 -3.50 13.94
C ALA A 306 13.65 -4.30 14.17
N VAL A 307 14.09 -5.07 13.18
CA VAL A 307 15.35 -5.83 13.25
C VAL A 307 16.56 -4.90 13.01
N ALA A 308 16.44 -3.93 12.11
CA ALA A 308 17.48 -2.96 11.78
C ALA A 308 17.76 -1.96 12.91
N ALA A 309 16.78 -1.70 13.79
CA ALA A 309 16.90 -0.71 14.85
C ALA A 309 18.10 -0.96 15.79
N GLU A 310 18.47 -2.22 16.03
CA GLU A 310 19.59 -2.60 16.91
C GLU A 310 20.80 -3.14 16.13
N ALA A 311 20.79 -3.01 14.79
CA ALA A 311 21.79 -3.60 13.94
C ALA A 311 23.14 -2.89 14.01
N ARG A 312 24.21 -3.67 13.92
CA ARG A 312 25.59 -3.18 13.75
C ARG A 312 26.01 -3.19 12.28
N GLU A 313 25.48 -4.09 11.48
CA GLU A 313 25.77 -4.20 10.04
C GLU A 313 24.49 -4.42 9.23
N ILE A 314 24.33 -3.65 8.16
CA ILE A 314 23.25 -3.81 7.19
C ILE A 314 23.84 -3.89 5.78
N LEU A 315 23.54 -4.99 5.09
CA LEU A 315 23.98 -5.28 3.73
C LEU A 315 22.76 -5.29 2.81
N ALA A 316 22.70 -4.36 1.85
CA ALA A 316 21.56 -4.23 0.95
C ALA A 316 21.96 -4.39 -0.52
N MET A 317 21.10 -5.04 -1.31
CA MET A 317 21.26 -5.18 -2.75
C MET A 317 19.97 -4.81 -3.47
N HIS A 318 20.05 -3.90 -4.43
CA HIS A 318 18.91 -3.31 -5.13
C HIS A 318 19.08 -3.44 -6.65
N PRO A 319 18.38 -4.38 -7.30
CA PRO A 319 18.68 -4.79 -8.67
C PRO A 319 17.89 -4.04 -9.76
N SER A 320 17.19 -2.98 -9.40
CA SER A 320 16.34 -2.21 -10.32
C SER A 320 16.39 -0.73 -9.94
N PRO A 321 16.31 0.19 -10.92
CA PRO A 321 16.21 1.62 -10.68
C PRO A 321 15.05 1.88 -9.72
N ARG A 322 15.43 2.17 -8.48
CA ARG A 322 14.53 2.51 -7.38
C ARG A 322 13.86 3.83 -7.77
N ARG A 323 12.63 3.79 -8.32
CA ARG A 323 11.71 4.94 -8.23
C ARG A 323 11.23 5.00 -6.78
N VAL A 324 12.13 5.37 -5.87
CA VAL A 324 11.79 5.58 -4.47
C VAL A 324 11.04 6.89 -4.41
N PRO A 325 9.78 6.91 -3.94
CA PRO A 325 9.16 8.16 -3.54
C PRO A 325 10.10 8.83 -2.54
N VAL A 326 10.43 10.10 -2.77
CA VAL A 326 11.35 10.90 -1.93
C VAL A 326 11.00 10.81 -0.43
N GLU A 327 9.75 10.48 -0.12
CA GLU A 327 9.17 10.21 1.20
C GLU A 327 9.84 9.09 2.01
N ASP A 328 10.43 8.06 1.39
CA ASP A 328 11.14 6.99 2.12
C ASP A 328 12.59 7.39 2.47
N LEU A 329 13.19 8.38 1.79
CA LEU A 329 14.59 8.74 1.95
C LEU A 329 14.90 9.31 3.34
N ASP A 330 14.01 10.13 3.88
CA ASP A 330 14.21 10.75 5.19
C ASP A 330 14.20 9.71 6.33
N ASP A 331 13.38 8.66 6.21
CA ASP A 331 13.38 7.53 7.15
C ASP A 331 14.71 6.75 7.11
N TYR A 332 15.26 6.51 5.92
CA TYR A 332 16.58 5.87 5.78
C TYR A 332 17.71 6.74 6.33
N LEU A 333 17.65 8.05 6.08
CA LEU A 333 18.65 8.99 6.60
C LEU A 333 18.59 9.12 8.13
N LEU A 334 17.39 9.04 8.73
CA LEU A 334 17.25 8.98 10.18
C LEU A 334 17.92 7.72 10.76
N MET A 335 17.71 6.56 10.14
CA MET A 335 18.37 5.32 10.60
C MET A 335 19.90 5.37 10.46
N LEU A 336 20.42 6.00 9.41
CA LEU A 336 21.86 6.18 9.18
C LEU A 336 22.48 7.21 10.14
N GLY A 337 21.76 8.31 10.41
CA GLY A 337 22.29 9.43 11.19
C GLY A 337 22.26 9.24 12.71
N GLU A 338 21.48 8.30 13.23
CA GLU A 338 21.31 8.13 14.68
C GLU A 338 22.35 7.20 15.35
N ARG A 339 23.10 6.35 14.61
CA ARG A 339 23.85 5.22 15.20
C ARG A 339 25.12 4.81 14.45
N ASP A 340 26.04 4.15 15.17
CA ASP A 340 27.28 3.53 14.64
C ASP A 340 27.00 2.19 13.92
N THR A 341 26.08 2.21 12.96
CA THR A 341 25.72 1.05 12.14
C THR A 341 26.49 1.11 10.82
N HIS A 342 27.13 0.02 10.41
CA HIS A 342 27.84 -0.08 9.14
C HIS A 342 26.90 -0.48 8.01
N TRP A 343 26.65 0.45 7.08
CA TRP A 343 25.81 0.23 5.92
C TRP A 343 26.64 0.04 4.66
N ARG A 344 26.27 -0.98 3.87
CA ARG A 344 26.83 -1.25 2.55
C ARG A 344 25.72 -1.60 1.56
N THR A 345 25.58 -0.81 0.52
CA THR A 345 24.51 -0.97 -0.48
C THR A 345 25.09 -1.20 -1.88
N ILE A 346 24.64 -2.26 -2.56
CA ILE A 346 24.92 -2.53 -3.97
C ILE A 346 23.72 -2.09 -4.80
N VAL A 347 23.95 -1.23 -5.79
CA VAL A 347 22.93 -0.76 -6.72
C VAL A 347 23.25 -1.18 -8.16
N ASP A 348 22.21 -1.43 -8.95
CA ASP A 348 22.35 -1.64 -10.38
C ASP A 348 22.72 -0.34 -11.11
N ARG A 349 23.59 -0.41 -12.13
CA ARG A 349 24.02 0.77 -12.92
C ARG A 349 22.83 1.51 -13.56
N GLY A 350 21.75 0.82 -13.92
CA GLY A 350 20.53 1.45 -14.41
C GLY A 350 19.87 2.40 -13.40
N SER A 351 20.14 2.26 -12.11
CA SER A 351 19.67 3.19 -11.06
C SER A 351 20.33 4.57 -11.17
N LEU A 352 21.46 4.67 -11.86
CA LEU A 352 22.17 5.92 -12.13
C LEU A 352 21.78 6.55 -13.48
N ALA A 353 20.83 5.97 -14.21
CA ALA A 353 20.35 6.53 -15.48
C ALA A 353 19.38 7.71 -15.30
N ASP A 354 18.82 7.89 -14.11
CA ASP A 354 17.85 8.94 -13.77
C ASP A 354 18.44 9.89 -12.70
N PRO A 355 18.41 11.23 -12.89
CA PRO A 355 18.95 12.18 -11.93
C PRO A 355 18.40 12.03 -10.49
N ALA A 356 17.13 11.64 -10.33
CA ALA A 356 16.57 11.40 -9.00
C ALA A 356 17.19 10.18 -8.31
N GLY A 357 17.48 9.11 -9.06
CA GLY A 357 18.19 7.93 -8.57
C GLY A 357 19.63 8.23 -8.17
N VAL A 358 20.33 9.04 -8.97
CA VAL A 358 21.69 9.53 -8.66
C VAL A 358 21.67 10.35 -7.37
N HIS A 359 20.74 11.30 -7.24
CA HIS A 359 20.61 12.15 -6.06
C HIS A 359 20.28 11.34 -4.79
N TYR A 360 19.39 10.34 -4.90
CA TYR A 360 19.04 9.44 -3.80
C TYR A 360 20.27 8.68 -3.27
N CYS A 361 21.02 8.03 -4.18
CA CYS A 361 22.21 7.27 -3.81
C CYS A 361 23.28 8.19 -3.19
N ALA A 362 23.50 9.37 -3.78
CA ALA A 362 24.48 10.33 -3.28
C ALA A 362 24.15 10.84 -1.87
N ARG A 363 22.87 11.10 -1.55
CA ARG A 363 22.46 11.53 -0.20
C ARG A 363 22.70 10.45 0.85
N LEU A 364 22.35 9.20 0.58
CA LEU A 364 22.62 8.09 1.50
C LEU A 364 24.13 7.82 1.64
N HIS A 365 24.87 7.93 0.54
CA HIS A 365 26.32 7.79 0.54
C HIS A 365 26.99 8.81 1.45
N ARG A 366 26.60 10.08 1.32
CA ARG A 366 27.06 11.17 2.18
C ARG A 366 26.70 10.97 3.65
N ALA A 367 25.57 10.30 3.93
CA ALA A 367 25.11 10.00 5.28
C ALA A 367 25.80 8.78 5.93
N GLY A 368 26.71 8.10 5.22
CA GLY A 368 27.54 7.02 5.76
C GLY A 368 27.26 5.62 5.18
N ASP A 369 26.32 5.48 4.24
CA ASP A 369 26.09 4.21 3.54
C ASP A 369 27.07 4.03 2.38
N ARG A 370 27.96 3.04 2.44
CA ARG A 370 28.88 2.81 1.33
C ARG A 370 28.14 2.20 0.15
N HIS A 371 28.10 2.92 -0.96
CA HIS A 371 27.48 2.44 -2.19
C HIS A 371 28.50 1.90 -3.19
N ARG A 372 28.20 0.73 -3.76
CA ARG A 372 28.88 0.19 -4.94
C ARG A 372 27.89 -0.14 -6.05
N VAL A 373 28.37 -0.09 -7.29
CA VAL A 373 27.57 -0.19 -8.50
C VAL A 373 27.97 -1.43 -9.30
N THR A 374 26.98 -2.23 -9.69
CA THR A 374 27.16 -3.44 -10.51
C THR A 374 26.43 -3.32 -11.85
N ASP A 375 26.99 -3.96 -12.87
CA ASP A 375 26.38 -4.11 -14.20
C ASP A 375 25.57 -5.41 -14.35
N SER A 376 25.70 -6.32 -13.38
CA SER A 376 25.00 -7.59 -13.39
C SER A 376 23.76 -7.51 -12.51
N PRO A 377 22.55 -7.66 -13.07
CA PRO A 377 21.32 -7.47 -12.32
C PRO A 377 21.13 -8.62 -11.32
N ALA A 378 21.47 -8.34 -10.06
CA ALA A 378 21.48 -9.32 -8.99
C ALA A 378 20.08 -9.53 -8.35
N GLN A 379 20.00 -10.31 -7.27
CA GLN A 379 18.75 -10.54 -6.53
C GLN A 379 18.56 -9.43 -5.49
N GLN A 380 17.34 -8.90 -5.35
CA GLN A 380 17.06 -7.96 -4.26
C GLN A 380 17.13 -8.69 -2.92
N LEU A 381 17.88 -8.15 -1.96
CA LEU A 381 17.95 -8.68 -0.60
C LEU A 381 18.43 -7.62 0.39
N VAL A 382 18.09 -7.81 1.66
CA VAL A 382 18.65 -7.05 2.80
C VAL A 382 19.07 -8.06 3.86
N ILE A 383 20.31 -8.01 4.31
CA ILE A 383 20.86 -8.84 5.39
C ILE A 383 21.18 -7.94 6.57
N ILE A 384 20.79 -8.36 7.77
CA ILE A 384 21.01 -7.64 9.02
C ILE A 384 21.85 -8.51 9.95
N ASP A 385 22.96 -7.96 10.42
CA ASP A 385 23.94 -8.58 11.32
C ASP A 385 24.38 -9.99 10.88
N ARG A 386 24.34 -10.27 9.57
CA ARG A 386 24.60 -11.60 8.98
C ARG A 386 23.77 -12.74 9.60
N ALA A 387 22.65 -12.39 10.24
CA ALA A 387 21.83 -13.32 11.02
C ALA A 387 20.41 -13.46 10.45
N VAL A 388 19.91 -12.40 9.80
CA VAL A 388 18.58 -12.38 9.20
C VAL A 388 18.65 -11.82 7.79
N ALA A 389 18.03 -12.50 6.82
CA ALA A 389 17.92 -12.03 5.45
C ALA A 389 16.46 -11.81 5.05
N PHE A 390 16.19 -10.70 4.39
CA PHE A 390 14.92 -10.37 3.76
C PHE A 390 15.09 -10.52 2.25
N VAL A 391 14.37 -11.46 1.64
CA VAL A 391 14.42 -11.74 0.20
C VAL A 391 13.01 -11.62 -0.38
N PRO A 392 12.75 -10.73 -1.36
CA PRO A 392 11.42 -10.61 -1.94
C PRO A 392 10.90 -11.93 -2.52
N THR A 393 9.61 -12.17 -2.35
CA THR A 393 8.92 -13.37 -2.83
C THR A 393 8.85 -13.43 -4.36
N VAL A 394 8.97 -12.29 -5.03
CA VAL A 394 9.08 -12.17 -6.48
C VAL A 394 10.40 -11.46 -6.81
N PRO A 395 11.34 -12.11 -7.54
CA PRO A 395 12.59 -11.49 -7.96
C PRO A 395 12.35 -10.17 -8.71
N ARG A 396 13.12 -9.13 -8.36
CA ARG A 396 13.09 -7.80 -9.01
C ARG A 396 11.75 -7.05 -8.91
N ALA A 397 10.79 -7.52 -8.11
CA ALA A 397 9.55 -6.80 -7.87
C ALA A 397 9.68 -5.84 -6.69
N HIS A 398 9.11 -4.64 -6.83
CA HIS A 398 8.97 -3.67 -5.76
C HIS A 398 7.60 -3.83 -5.09
N ARG A 399 7.51 -3.53 -3.78
CA ARG A 399 6.24 -3.57 -3.01
C ARG A 399 5.54 -4.94 -3.00
N VAL A 400 6.32 -6.01 -2.92
CA VAL A 400 5.83 -7.39 -2.73
C VAL A 400 6.25 -7.91 -1.36
N GLY A 401 5.61 -9.00 -0.92
CA GLY A 401 6.03 -9.74 0.26
C GLY A 401 7.48 -10.25 0.20
N ALA A 402 8.04 -10.64 1.34
CA ALA A 402 9.40 -11.17 1.46
C ALA A 402 9.46 -12.43 2.32
N PHE A 403 10.42 -13.28 2.03
CA PHE A 403 10.90 -14.30 2.93
C PHE A 403 11.85 -13.66 3.95
N VAL A 404 11.57 -13.88 5.24
CA VAL A 404 12.44 -13.55 6.36
C VAL A 404 13.16 -14.83 6.79
N ILE A 405 14.42 -14.93 6.40
CA ILE A 405 15.23 -16.13 6.56
C ILE A 405 16.15 -15.93 7.76
N ARG A 406 16.09 -16.87 8.70
CA ARG A 406 16.94 -16.92 9.91
C ARG A 406 17.78 -18.19 9.96
N GLN A 407 17.61 -19.09 8.99
CA GLN A 407 18.38 -20.32 8.86
C GLN A 407 19.86 -19.99 8.59
N PRO A 408 20.81 -20.32 9.49
CA PRO A 408 22.20 -19.88 9.38
C PRO A 408 22.89 -20.27 8.07
N GLY A 409 22.63 -21.48 7.56
CA GLY A 409 23.23 -21.95 6.30
C GLY A 409 22.76 -21.16 5.07
N ILE A 410 21.48 -20.77 5.02
CA ILE A 410 20.95 -19.97 3.91
C ILE A 410 21.46 -18.53 4.03
N VAL A 411 21.45 -17.96 5.24
CA VAL A 411 21.95 -16.60 5.46
C VAL A 411 23.43 -16.50 5.12
N ALA A 412 24.27 -17.47 5.52
CA ALA A 412 25.68 -17.53 5.13
C ALA A 412 25.86 -17.55 3.61
N THR A 413 25.07 -18.36 2.90
CA THR A 413 25.09 -18.42 1.43
C THR A 413 24.74 -17.06 0.79
N LEU A 414 23.75 -16.36 1.34
CA LEU A 414 23.34 -15.03 0.86
C LEU A 414 24.40 -13.96 1.17
N VAL A 415 25.08 -14.06 2.31
CA VAL A 415 26.23 -13.21 2.65
C VAL A 415 27.38 -13.44 1.67
N ASP A 416 27.72 -14.70 1.37
CA ASP A 416 28.79 -15.01 0.39
C ASP A 416 28.46 -14.48 -1.00
N LEU A 417 27.21 -14.63 -1.45
CA LEU A 417 26.73 -14.04 -2.70
C LEU A 417 26.86 -12.52 -2.70
N TYR A 418 26.49 -11.88 -1.59
CA TYR A 418 26.62 -10.44 -1.42
C TYR A 418 28.08 -10.00 -1.51
N GLU A 419 29.00 -10.60 -0.75
CA GLU A 419 30.41 -10.21 -0.70
C GLU A 419 31.11 -10.42 -2.05
N GLN A 420 30.84 -11.55 -2.73
CA GLN A 420 31.36 -11.77 -4.09
C GLN A 420 30.87 -10.73 -5.09
N THR A 421 29.65 -10.21 -4.91
CA THR A 421 29.10 -9.14 -5.75
C THR A 421 29.73 -7.80 -5.37
N TRP A 422 29.89 -7.54 -4.07
CA TRP A 422 30.54 -6.35 -3.53
C TRP A 422 31.97 -6.16 -4.03
N ASP A 423 32.75 -7.25 -4.06
CA ASP A 423 34.14 -7.23 -4.49
C ASP A 423 34.31 -6.95 -5.99
N ARG A 424 33.32 -7.30 -6.81
CA ARG A 424 33.30 -7.05 -8.26
C ARG A 424 32.67 -5.71 -8.62
N ALA A 425 31.92 -5.10 -7.71
CA ALA A 425 31.22 -3.85 -7.93
C ALA A 425 32.18 -2.64 -7.81
N VAL A 426 31.83 -1.54 -8.46
CA VAL A 426 32.64 -0.32 -8.53
C VAL A 426 32.15 0.69 -7.48
N ASP A 427 33.04 1.32 -6.72
CA ASP A 427 32.68 2.38 -5.76
C ASP A 427 31.93 3.52 -6.45
N LEU A 428 30.83 3.99 -5.83
CA LEU A 428 29.98 5.05 -6.38
C LEU A 428 30.76 6.34 -6.66
N ASP A 429 31.71 6.70 -5.78
CA ASP A 429 32.56 7.90 -5.89
C ASP A 429 33.42 7.93 -7.17
N ARG A 430 33.62 6.77 -7.82
CA ARG A 430 34.34 6.69 -9.11
C ARG A 430 33.44 6.98 -10.31
N LEU A 431 32.13 7.03 -10.10
CA LEU A 431 31.12 7.15 -11.15
C LEU A 431 30.31 8.44 -11.07
N VAL A 432 30.20 9.04 -9.88
CA VAL A 432 29.38 10.24 -9.61
C VAL A 432 30.16 11.17 -8.68
N ASP A 433 30.17 12.47 -8.99
CA ASP A 433 30.64 13.49 -8.06
C ASP A 433 29.55 13.73 -6.98
N ILE A 434 29.76 13.13 -5.80
CA ILE A 434 28.79 13.15 -4.70
C ILE A 434 28.59 14.56 -4.16
N ASP A 435 29.64 15.38 -4.12
CA ASP A 435 29.58 16.74 -3.59
C ASP A 435 28.80 17.66 -4.53
N GLU A 436 29.04 17.57 -5.84
CA GLU A 436 28.31 18.34 -6.85
C GLU A 436 26.81 18.01 -6.85
N VAL A 437 26.47 16.71 -6.85
CA VAL A 437 25.08 16.23 -6.91
C VAL A 437 24.28 16.60 -5.66
N THR A 438 24.93 16.64 -4.49
CA THR A 438 24.25 16.97 -3.23
C THR A 438 24.20 18.47 -2.94
N ALA A 439 25.13 19.27 -3.48
CA ALA A 439 25.12 20.73 -3.35
C ALA A 439 24.04 21.42 -4.22
N GLY A 440 23.73 20.88 -5.40
CA GLY A 440 22.76 21.46 -6.34
C GLY A 440 21.30 21.50 -5.84
N ALA A 441 20.95 20.73 -4.83
CA ALA A 441 19.59 20.65 -4.28
C ALA A 441 19.27 21.75 -3.24
N GLY A 442 20.25 22.55 -2.82
CA GLY A 442 20.11 23.57 -1.77
C GLY A 442 19.41 24.87 -2.18
N ASN A 443 19.21 25.13 -3.48
CA ASN A 443 18.64 26.41 -3.96
C ASN A 443 17.55 26.28 -5.05
N GLY A 444 17.11 25.07 -5.39
CA GLY A 444 16.07 24.86 -6.39
C GLY A 444 14.70 24.67 -5.75
N ARG A 445 13.89 25.72 -5.66
CA ARG A 445 12.44 25.54 -5.77
C ARG A 445 12.23 24.73 -7.05
N TYR A 446 11.68 23.53 -6.95
CA TYR A 446 11.22 22.78 -8.11
C TYR A 446 10.10 23.61 -8.77
N THR A 447 10.48 24.48 -9.69
CA THR A 447 9.58 25.02 -10.69
C THR A 447 9.19 23.85 -11.57
N HIS A 448 7.94 23.40 -11.46
CA HIS A 448 7.30 22.70 -12.56
C HIS A 448 7.32 23.62 -13.77
N SER A 449 8.09 23.23 -14.77
CA SER A 449 8.04 23.81 -16.11
C SER A 449 7.82 22.66 -17.08
N GLU A 450 6.55 22.61 -17.53
CA GLU A 450 5.96 22.02 -18.76
C GLU A 450 6.17 20.55 -19.11
#